data_AF-A0A7K5C947-F1
#
_entry.id   AF-A0A7K5C947-F1
#
_cell.length_a   1.000
_cell.length_b   1.000
_cell.length_c   1.000
_cell.angle_alpha   90.00
_cell.angle_beta   90.00
_cell.angle_gamma   90.00
#
_symmetry.space_group_name_H-M   'P 1'
#
loop_
_entity.id
_entity.type
_entity.pdbx_description
1 polymer ?
#
loop_
_entity_poly.entity_id
_entity_poly.type
_entity_poly.pdbx_seq_one_letter_code
_entity_poly.pdbx_strand_id
1 'polypeptide(L)'
;EGMALPQRILFPPEEICMDWQQRQRPGAGLCNLGSTCYINVILQCRTYTPPLANYLLSRDHSQLCHWQGFCMMCIMEAHVRKVLHSSANVIWPRAVVRDLKFIGEEFEPDVPGDAYEFLRCALEAMQRACLSGSSDVDISSKTTTIIHQIFGGFLKPRVTCLRCQAVSDSYKAFLHVHLDIK
;
A
#
# COMPACT_ATOMS: atom_id res chain seq x y z
N GLU A 1 -24.04 16.42 2.74
CA GLU A 1 -23.29 16.47 1.47
C GLU A 1 -22.45 15.20 1.37
N GLY A 2 -22.48 14.51 0.23
CA GLY A 2 -21.60 13.37 -0.02
C GLY A 2 -20.20 13.84 -0.43
N MET A 3 -19.26 12.92 -0.64
CA MET A 3 -18.00 13.31 -1.28
C MET A 3 -18.25 13.77 -2.72
N ALA A 4 -17.52 14.80 -3.14
CA ALA A 4 -17.54 15.25 -4.52
C ALA A 4 -17.10 14.12 -5.46
N LEU A 5 -17.64 14.08 -6.66
CA LEU A 5 -17.17 13.15 -7.69
C LEU A 5 -15.73 13.49 -8.09
N PRO A 6 -14.88 12.48 -8.37
CA PRO A 6 -13.52 12.72 -8.83
C PRO A 6 -13.54 13.45 -10.18
N GLN A 7 -12.69 14.46 -10.34
CA GLN A 7 -12.50 15.11 -11.64
C GLN A 7 -11.78 14.20 -12.62
N ARG A 8 -10.95 13.28 -12.11
CA ARG A 8 -10.18 12.31 -12.88
C ARG A 8 -10.08 10.99 -12.13
N ILE A 9 -10.26 9.89 -12.85
CA ILE A 9 -9.96 8.55 -12.37
C ILE A 9 -8.50 8.23 -12.70
N LEU A 10 -7.69 7.96 -11.68
CA LEU A 10 -6.26 7.64 -11.82
C LEU A 10 -6.03 6.16 -12.12
N PHE A 11 -6.91 5.28 -11.62
CA PHE A 11 -6.94 3.87 -11.94
C PHE A 11 -8.40 3.40 -12.01
N PRO A 12 -8.86 2.88 -13.15
CA PRO A 12 -10.23 2.38 -13.31
C PRO A 12 -10.49 1.14 -12.44
N PRO A 13 -11.55 1.12 -11.61
CA PRO A 13 -11.82 -0.03 -10.72
C PRO A 13 -12.14 -1.32 -11.50
N GLU A 14 -12.72 -1.21 -12.69
CA GLU A 14 -13.01 -2.33 -13.60
C GLU A 14 -11.76 -3.05 -14.13
N GLU A 15 -10.59 -2.41 -14.09
CA GLU A 15 -9.32 -3.04 -14.45
C GLU A 15 -8.73 -3.89 -13.31
N ILE A 16 -9.33 -3.86 -12.11
CA ILE A 16 -8.85 -4.59 -10.94
C ILE A 16 -9.43 -6.00 -10.92
N CYS A 17 -8.56 -6.98 -11.12
CA CYS A 17 -8.92 -8.39 -10.91
C CYS A 17 -8.72 -8.78 -9.45
N MET A 18 -9.82 -9.06 -8.74
CA MET A 18 -9.81 -9.43 -7.31
C MET A 18 -9.31 -10.86 -7.05
N ASP A 19 -9.28 -11.70 -8.08
CA ASP A 19 -8.81 -13.08 -8.04
C ASP A 19 -7.38 -13.21 -8.61
N TRP A 20 -6.72 -14.34 -8.36
CA TRP A 20 -5.45 -14.65 -9.03
C TRP A 20 -5.68 -14.89 -10.52
N GLN A 21 -5.13 -14.03 -11.38
CA GLN A 21 -5.18 -14.23 -12.82
C GLN A 21 -4.42 -15.49 -13.26
N GLN A 22 -3.37 -15.84 -12.53
CA GLN A 22 -2.59 -17.05 -12.75
C GLN A 22 -2.40 -17.78 -11.44
N ARG A 23 -2.75 -19.08 -11.42
CA ARG A 23 -2.43 -19.94 -10.28
C ARG A 23 -0.93 -20.19 -10.26
N GLN A 24 -0.28 -19.80 -9.17
CA GLN A 24 1.15 -20.00 -8.97
C GLN A 24 1.40 -20.90 -7.76
N ARG A 25 2.53 -21.59 -7.74
CA ARG A 25 3.00 -22.29 -6.55
C ARG A 25 3.36 -21.26 -5.47
N PRO A 26 3.36 -21.64 -4.18
CA PRO A 26 3.91 -20.79 -3.15
C PRO A 26 5.31 -20.32 -3.54
N GLY A 27 5.52 -19.00 -3.50
CA GLY A 27 6.80 -18.37 -3.77
C GLY A 27 7.77 -18.48 -2.59
N ALA A 28 8.92 -17.83 -2.74
CA ALA A 28 10.00 -17.89 -1.77
C ALA A 28 9.63 -17.28 -0.39
N GLY A 29 10.18 -17.85 0.68
CA GLY A 29 10.23 -17.24 2.00
C GLY A 29 11.18 -16.03 2.03
N LEU A 30 11.14 -15.26 3.12
CA LEU A 30 12.03 -14.11 3.32
C LEU A 30 13.03 -14.39 4.43
N CYS A 31 14.31 -14.17 4.13
CA CYS A 31 15.37 -14.25 5.12
C CYS A 31 15.20 -13.12 6.14
N ASN A 32 15.30 -13.44 7.44
CA ASN A 32 15.38 -12.42 8.48
C ASN A 32 16.79 -11.83 8.49
N LEU A 33 16.88 -10.53 8.18
CA LEU A 33 18.11 -9.76 8.07
C LEU A 33 18.49 -9.02 9.36
N GLY A 34 18.06 -9.51 10.52
CA GLY A 34 18.23 -8.85 11.83
C GLY A 34 16.99 -8.04 12.21
N SER A 35 16.24 -8.51 13.22
CA SER A 35 15.00 -7.87 13.69
C SER A 35 13.96 -7.50 12.63
N THR A 36 14.00 -8.08 11.42
CA THR A 36 13.17 -7.69 10.26
C THR A 36 11.93 -8.56 10.09
N CYS A 37 11.56 -9.38 11.07
CA CYS A 37 10.38 -10.24 10.97
C CYS A 37 9.08 -9.44 10.81
N TYR A 38 8.96 -8.26 11.42
CA TYR A 38 7.82 -7.35 11.26
C TYR A 38 7.68 -6.83 9.83
N ILE A 39 8.79 -6.64 9.12
CA ILE A 39 8.81 -6.30 7.68
C ILE A 39 8.38 -7.51 6.86
N ASN A 40 8.98 -8.67 7.15
CA ASN A 40 8.78 -9.89 6.38
C ASN A 40 7.31 -10.34 6.38
N VAL A 41 6.62 -10.25 7.53
CA VAL A 41 5.19 -10.62 7.60
C VAL A 41 4.34 -9.70 6.70
N ILE A 42 4.60 -8.40 6.70
CA ILE A 42 3.83 -7.46 5.87
C ILE A 42 4.13 -7.64 4.39
N LEU A 43 5.40 -7.83 4.01
CA LEU A 43 5.78 -8.07 2.62
C LEU A 43 5.13 -9.34 2.07
N GLN A 44 5.04 -10.40 2.87
CA GLN A 44 4.34 -11.63 2.47
C GLN A 44 2.83 -11.40 2.34
N CYS A 45 2.18 -10.76 3.31
CA CYS A 45 0.74 -10.43 3.23
C CYS A 45 0.41 -9.61 1.96
N ARG A 46 1.26 -8.64 1.60
CA ARG A 46 1.09 -7.83 0.39
C ARG A 46 1.34 -8.63 -0.88
N THR A 47 2.39 -9.44 -0.91
CA THR A 47 2.72 -10.29 -2.06
C THR A 47 1.58 -11.24 -2.42
N TYR A 48 0.87 -11.74 -1.41
CA TYR A 48 -0.27 -12.65 -1.61
C TYR A 48 -1.63 -11.95 -1.58
N THR A 49 -1.69 -10.64 -1.78
CA THR A 49 -2.94 -9.94 -2.06
C THR A 49 -3.19 -9.96 -3.58
N PRO A 50 -4.13 -10.77 -4.11
CA PRO A 50 -4.26 -11.02 -5.55
C PRO A 50 -4.35 -9.75 -6.44
N PRO A 51 -5.21 -8.75 -6.16
CA PRO A 51 -5.31 -7.58 -7.02
C PRO A 51 -4.00 -6.77 -7.07
N LEU A 52 -3.29 -6.68 -5.94
CA LEU A 52 -2.00 -6.01 -5.90
C LEU A 52 -0.93 -6.80 -6.64
N ALA A 53 -0.90 -8.13 -6.45
CA ALA A 53 0.06 -9.00 -7.09
C ALA A 53 -0.12 -8.99 -8.62
N ASN A 54 -1.36 -9.09 -9.12
CA ASN A 54 -1.67 -9.01 -10.55
C ASN A 54 -1.09 -7.72 -11.17
N TYR A 55 -1.36 -6.57 -10.55
CA TYR A 55 -0.85 -5.27 -11.00
C TYR A 55 0.68 -5.18 -10.94
N LEU A 56 1.31 -5.66 -9.87
CA LEU A 56 2.78 -5.62 -9.75
C LEU A 56 3.48 -6.62 -10.69
N LEU A 57 2.80 -7.68 -11.11
CA LEU A 57 3.34 -8.63 -12.08
C LEU A 57 3.29 -8.11 -13.52
N SER A 58 2.34 -7.24 -13.87
CA SER A 58 2.22 -6.62 -15.21
C SER A 58 3.38 -5.69 -15.55
N ARG A 59 4.03 -5.11 -14.52
CA ARG A 59 5.10 -4.10 -14.62
C ARG A 59 4.66 -2.74 -15.15
N ASP A 60 3.36 -2.42 -15.09
CA ASP A 60 2.88 -1.15 -15.62
C ASP A 60 3.48 0.05 -14.86
N HIS A 61 3.67 -0.08 -13.54
CA HIS A 61 4.22 1.01 -12.74
C HIS A 61 5.66 1.33 -13.14
N SER A 62 6.56 0.34 -13.16
CA SER A 62 7.98 0.59 -13.47
C SER A 62 8.21 1.09 -14.91
N GLN A 63 7.31 0.79 -15.85
CA GLN A 63 7.38 1.32 -17.22
C GLN A 63 7.06 2.82 -17.30
N LEU A 64 6.16 3.30 -16.43
CA LEU A 64 5.71 4.70 -16.41
C LEU A 64 6.44 5.55 -15.35
N CYS A 65 7.13 4.91 -14.41
CA CYS A 65 7.82 5.60 -13.33
C CYS A 65 9.17 6.17 -13.80
N HIS A 66 9.26 7.50 -13.88
CA HIS A 66 10.49 8.23 -14.21
C HIS A 66 11.24 8.77 -12.97
N TRP A 67 10.78 8.42 -11.77
CA TRP A 67 11.37 8.91 -10.53
C TRP A 67 12.74 8.28 -10.29
N GLN A 68 13.78 9.11 -10.11
CA GLN A 68 15.16 8.65 -9.91
C GLN A 68 15.50 8.32 -8.45
N GLY A 69 14.60 8.63 -7.51
CA GLY A 69 14.78 8.37 -6.07
C GLY A 69 14.02 7.13 -5.58
N PHE A 70 13.75 7.10 -4.28
CA PHE A 70 12.92 6.08 -3.66
C PHE A 70 11.50 6.07 -4.26
N CYS A 71 11.07 4.91 -4.76
CA CYS A 71 9.69 4.65 -5.14
C CYS A 71 9.24 3.30 -4.58
N MET A 72 8.31 3.33 -3.62
CA MET A 72 7.84 2.12 -2.96
C MET A 72 7.12 1.16 -3.91
N MET A 73 6.40 1.68 -4.90
CA MET A 73 5.75 0.85 -5.91
C MET A 73 6.77 0.09 -6.77
N CYS A 74 7.85 0.73 -7.21
CA CYS A 74 8.93 0.03 -7.92
C CYS A 74 9.60 -1.05 -7.05
N ILE A 75 9.83 -0.77 -5.76
CA ILE A 75 10.41 -1.73 -4.82
C ILE A 75 9.48 -2.93 -4.62
N MET A 76 8.19 -2.69 -4.41
CA MET A 76 7.18 -3.75 -4.27
C MET A 76 7.02 -4.56 -5.55
N GLU A 77 7.07 -3.93 -6.72
CA GLU A 77 7.03 -4.61 -8.01
C GLU A 77 8.19 -5.61 -8.16
N ALA A 78 9.42 -5.13 -7.90
CA ALA A 78 10.61 -5.99 -7.93
C ALA A 78 10.54 -7.10 -6.86
N HIS A 79 10.01 -6.79 -5.67
CA HIS A 79 9.86 -7.75 -4.58
C HIS A 79 8.88 -8.88 -4.93
N VAL A 80 7.66 -8.55 -5.33
CA VAL A 80 6.60 -9.52 -5.67
C VAL A 80 7.06 -10.44 -6.79
N ARG A 81 7.65 -9.87 -7.84
CA ARG A 81 8.22 -10.65 -8.94
C ARG A 81 9.31 -11.60 -8.47
N LYS A 82 10.17 -11.15 -7.55
CA LYS A 82 11.26 -11.97 -7.01
C LYS A 82 10.72 -13.08 -6.12
N VAL A 83 9.72 -12.84 -5.28
CA VAL A 83 9.11 -13.88 -4.43
C VAL A 83 8.43 -14.94 -5.30
N LEU A 84 7.59 -14.53 -6.24
CA LEU A 84 6.71 -15.42 -6.98
C LEU A 84 7.41 -16.18 -8.13
N HIS A 85 8.49 -15.64 -8.69
CA HIS A 85 9.22 -16.28 -9.79
C HIS A 85 10.59 -16.86 -9.40
N SER A 86 11.02 -16.74 -8.13
CA SER A 86 12.29 -17.36 -7.72
C SER A 86 12.18 -18.87 -7.65
N SER A 87 13.22 -19.56 -8.12
CA SER A 87 13.44 -20.98 -7.87
C SER A 87 14.03 -21.28 -6.49
N ALA A 88 14.46 -20.24 -5.75
CA ALA A 88 15.01 -20.39 -4.41
C ALA A 88 13.89 -20.45 -3.36
N ASN A 89 14.11 -21.26 -2.31
CA ASN A 89 13.16 -21.34 -1.19
C ASN A 89 13.11 -20.07 -0.34
N VAL A 90 14.18 -19.26 -0.36
CA VAL A 90 14.33 -18.05 0.47
C VAL A 90 15.01 -16.95 -0.34
N ILE A 91 14.52 -15.71 -0.21
CA ILE A 91 15.14 -14.51 -0.77
C ILE A 91 15.45 -13.46 0.30
N TRP A 92 16.36 -12.54 -0.01
CA TRP A 92 16.69 -11.41 0.85
C TRP A 92 15.98 -10.13 0.38
N PRO A 93 15.10 -9.52 1.20
CA PRO A 93 14.40 -8.28 0.87
C PRO A 93 15.28 -7.02 1.03
N ARG A 94 16.51 -7.05 0.51
CA ARG A 94 17.54 -6.01 0.73
C ARG A 94 17.11 -4.62 0.30
N ALA A 95 16.33 -4.50 -0.78
CA ALA A 95 15.87 -3.19 -1.28
C ALA A 95 14.96 -2.50 -0.26
N VAL A 96 14.04 -3.24 0.36
CA VAL A 96 13.14 -2.71 1.39
C VAL A 96 13.94 -2.30 2.61
N VAL A 97 14.84 -3.17 3.10
CA VAL A 97 15.65 -2.89 4.29
C VAL A 97 16.59 -1.69 4.10
N ARG A 98 17.24 -1.59 2.94
CA ARG A 98 18.15 -0.46 2.61
C ARG A 98 17.41 0.88 2.65
N ASP A 99 16.16 0.90 2.19
CA ASP A 99 15.41 2.13 1.98
C ASP A 99 14.36 2.38 3.09
N LEU A 100 14.48 1.70 4.25
CA LEU A 100 13.53 1.76 5.38
C LEU A 100 13.19 3.18 5.83
N LYS A 101 14.21 4.04 5.97
CA LYS A 101 14.05 5.45 6.35
C LYS A 101 13.15 6.28 5.42
N PHE A 102 12.98 5.85 4.17
CA PHE A 102 12.08 6.52 3.22
C PHE A 102 10.64 5.96 3.28
N ILE A 103 10.47 4.78 3.89
CA ILE A 103 9.17 4.20 4.19
C ILE A 103 8.59 4.87 5.44
N GLY A 104 9.36 4.94 6.52
CA GLY A 104 9.02 5.64 7.77
C GLY A 104 10.29 6.06 8.52
N GLU A 105 10.24 7.21 9.19
CA GLU A 105 11.38 7.78 9.91
C GLU A 105 11.70 7.00 11.19
N GLU A 106 10.72 6.28 11.72
CA GLU A 106 10.78 5.45 12.92
C GLU A 106 11.48 4.10 12.72
N PHE A 107 11.79 3.72 11.47
CA PHE A 107 12.42 2.43 11.18
C PHE A 107 13.94 2.54 11.07
N GLU A 108 14.63 1.83 11.94
CA GLU A 108 16.08 1.69 11.93
C GLU A 108 16.50 0.25 11.57
N PRO A 109 17.63 0.06 10.86
CA PRO A 109 18.19 -1.27 10.64
C PRO A 109 18.48 -2.01 11.95
N ASP A 110 18.24 -3.32 11.98
CA ASP A 110 18.48 -4.22 13.12
C ASP A 110 17.66 -3.92 14.40
N VAL A 111 16.74 -2.95 14.37
CA VAL A 111 15.82 -2.63 15.47
C VAL A 111 14.47 -3.32 15.26
N PRO A 112 13.92 -4.04 16.25
CA PRO A 112 12.56 -4.58 16.17
C PRO A 112 11.54 -3.44 16.00
N GLY A 113 10.61 -3.61 15.07
CA GLY A 113 9.56 -2.62 14.78
C GLY A 113 8.15 -3.19 14.92
N ASP A 114 7.18 -2.30 14.87
CA ASP A 114 5.76 -2.65 14.82
C ASP A 114 5.35 -2.98 13.36
N ALA A 115 4.79 -4.18 13.16
CA ALA A 115 4.32 -4.61 11.83
C ALA A 115 3.15 -3.76 11.33
N TYR A 116 2.27 -3.29 12.22
CA TYR A 116 1.17 -2.40 11.86
C TYR A 116 1.68 -1.03 11.43
N GLU A 117 2.67 -0.48 12.13
CA GLU A 117 3.25 0.79 11.73
C GLU A 117 3.95 0.68 10.37
N PHE A 118 4.70 -0.41 10.16
CA PHE A 118 5.30 -0.69 8.86
C PHE A 118 4.25 -0.86 7.75
N LEU A 119 3.12 -1.53 8.04
CA LEU A 119 2.00 -1.67 7.12
C LEU A 119 1.45 -0.32 6.69
N ARG A 120 1.23 0.59 7.65
CA ARG A 120 0.71 1.95 7.43
C ARG A 120 1.67 2.74 6.55
N CYS A 121 2.93 2.84 6.95
CA CYS A 121 3.96 3.58 6.24
C CYS A 121 4.22 3.03 4.83
N ALA A 122 4.23 1.71 4.66
CA ALA A 122 4.35 1.08 3.34
C ALA A 122 3.18 1.44 2.42
N LEU A 123 1.94 1.37 2.90
CA LEU A 123 0.75 1.77 2.12
C LEU A 123 0.79 3.23 1.71
N GLU A 124 1.14 4.11 2.64
CA GLU A 124 1.25 5.55 2.36
C GLU A 124 2.36 5.85 1.37
N ALA A 125 3.50 5.16 1.46
CA ALA A 125 4.58 5.28 0.49
C ALA A 125 4.16 4.77 -0.91
N MET A 126 3.40 3.67 -0.99
CA MET A 126 2.84 3.16 -2.25
C MET A 126 1.82 4.15 -2.83
N GLN A 127 0.93 4.69 -1.99
CA GLN A 127 -0.04 5.70 -2.39
C GLN A 127 0.64 6.97 -2.92
N ARG A 128 1.67 7.47 -2.23
CA ARG A 128 2.47 8.62 -2.68
C ARG A 128 3.13 8.36 -4.02
N ALA A 129 3.66 7.16 -4.25
CA ALA A 129 4.25 6.78 -5.53
C ALA A 129 3.21 6.79 -6.66
N CYS A 130 1.98 6.33 -6.43
CA CYS A 130 0.89 6.43 -7.43
C CYS A 130 0.43 7.87 -7.72
N LEU A 131 0.71 8.81 -6.82
CA LEU A 131 0.36 10.23 -6.98
C LEU A 131 1.53 11.08 -7.52
N SER A 132 2.73 10.49 -7.65
CA SER A 132 3.89 11.20 -8.19
C SER A 132 3.60 11.64 -9.63
N GLY A 133 3.66 12.94 -9.91
CA GLY A 133 3.25 13.53 -11.20
C GLY A 133 1.81 14.05 -11.28
N SER A 134 1.00 13.89 -10.22
CA SER A 134 -0.37 14.39 -10.11
C SER A 134 -0.55 15.33 -8.91
N SER A 135 0.29 16.35 -8.79
CA SER A 135 0.31 17.26 -7.63
C SER A 135 -0.97 18.09 -7.46
N ASP A 136 -1.71 18.33 -8.55
CA ASP A 136 -2.86 19.23 -8.61
C ASP A 136 -4.20 18.51 -8.84
N VAL A 137 -4.37 17.33 -8.24
CA VAL A 137 -5.65 16.59 -8.32
C VAL A 137 -6.46 16.74 -7.04
N ASP A 138 -7.79 16.82 -7.20
CA ASP A 138 -8.73 16.93 -6.09
C ASP A 138 -8.70 15.68 -5.17
N ILE A 139 -9.22 15.82 -3.96
CA ILE A 139 -9.19 14.76 -2.94
C ILE A 139 -9.86 13.48 -3.45
N SER A 140 -10.98 13.60 -4.18
CA SER A 140 -11.71 12.44 -4.71
C SER A 140 -10.94 11.76 -5.85
N SER A 141 -10.20 12.51 -6.66
CA SER A 141 -9.29 11.90 -7.65
C SER A 141 -8.13 11.17 -6.97
N LYS A 142 -7.57 11.71 -5.86
CA LYS A 142 -6.50 11.04 -5.08
C LYS A 142 -6.93 9.68 -4.53
N THR A 143 -8.23 9.45 -4.33
CA THR A 143 -8.79 8.20 -3.83
C THR A 143 -9.13 7.20 -4.95
N THR A 144 -8.70 7.45 -6.19
CA THR A 144 -8.90 6.54 -7.33
C THR A 144 -7.60 5.90 -7.82
N THR A 145 -6.49 6.00 -7.08
CA THR A 145 -5.26 5.26 -7.40
C THR A 145 -5.47 3.75 -7.22
N ILE A 146 -4.65 2.90 -7.85
CA ILE A 146 -4.70 1.45 -7.64
C ILE A 146 -4.64 1.06 -6.15
N ILE A 147 -3.83 1.74 -5.35
CA ILE A 147 -3.70 1.47 -3.92
C ILE A 147 -4.97 1.81 -3.16
N HIS A 148 -5.60 2.94 -3.49
CA HIS A 148 -6.86 3.33 -2.85
C HIS A 148 -8.04 2.50 -3.35
N GLN A 149 -8.05 2.07 -4.61
CA GLN A 149 -9.09 1.18 -5.13
C GLN A 149 -9.02 -0.22 -4.50
N ILE A 150 -7.81 -0.72 -4.18
CA ILE A 150 -7.64 -2.04 -3.54
C ILE A 150 -7.87 -1.98 -2.02
N PHE A 151 -7.28 -1.00 -1.34
CA PHE A 151 -7.23 -0.96 0.14
C PHE A 151 -8.03 0.18 0.76
N GLY A 152 -8.40 1.15 -0.06
CA GLY A 152 -9.02 2.37 0.40
C GLY A 152 -10.50 2.22 0.71
N GLY A 153 -10.98 3.14 1.53
CA GLY A 153 -12.38 3.27 1.86
C GLY A 153 -12.64 4.62 2.50
N PHE A 154 -13.90 4.81 2.94
CA PHE A 154 -14.32 6.08 3.52
C PHE A 154 -15.03 5.86 4.84
N LEU A 155 -14.58 6.59 5.85
CA LEU A 155 -15.30 6.75 7.10
C LEU A 155 -16.19 7.99 7.00
N LYS A 156 -17.39 7.89 7.58
CA LYS A 156 -18.27 9.03 7.81
C LYS A 156 -18.37 9.32 9.32
N PRO A 157 -17.40 10.02 9.92
CA PRO A 157 -17.52 10.43 11.31
C PRO A 157 -18.68 11.40 11.48
N ARG A 158 -19.52 11.13 12.49
CA ARG A 158 -20.59 12.01 12.94
C ARG A 158 -20.29 12.49 14.35
N VAL A 159 -20.20 13.80 14.52
CA VAL A 159 -20.03 14.45 15.82
C VAL A 159 -21.33 15.13 16.19
N THR A 160 -21.87 14.79 17.36
CA THR A 160 -23.05 15.45 17.91
C THR A 160 -22.64 16.27 19.12
N CYS A 161 -22.88 17.59 19.08
CA CYS A 161 -22.64 18.46 20.22
C CYS A 161 -23.64 18.14 21.34
N LEU A 162 -23.15 17.75 22.50
CA LEU A 162 -24.01 17.39 23.64
C LEU A 162 -24.79 18.58 24.23
N ARG A 163 -24.38 19.82 23.94
CA ARG A 163 -25.05 21.04 24.44
C ARG A 163 -26.17 21.54 23.51
N CYS A 164 -25.84 21.81 22.25
CA CYS A 164 -26.80 22.40 21.29
C CYS A 164 -27.43 21.37 20.34
N GLN A 165 -27.06 20.08 20.45
CA GLN A 165 -27.53 18.99 19.58
C GLN A 165 -27.20 19.17 18.09
N ALA A 166 -26.33 20.14 17.74
CA ALA A 166 -25.83 20.29 16.39
C ALA A 166 -25.05 19.05 15.97
N VAL A 167 -25.36 18.53 14.79
CA VAL A 167 -24.72 17.36 14.18
C VAL A 167 -23.79 17.84 13.08
N SER A 168 -22.55 17.35 13.09
CA SER A 168 -21.57 17.56 12.04
C SER A 168 -21.15 16.21 11.46
N ASP A 169 -21.37 16.04 10.16
CA ASP A 169 -20.87 14.90 9.39
C ASP A 169 -19.59 15.32 8.64
N SER A 170 -18.59 14.46 8.64
CA SER A 170 -17.40 14.58 7.79
C SER A 170 -17.18 13.28 7.00
N TYR A 171 -16.37 13.33 5.96
CA TYR A 171 -15.92 12.14 5.23
C TYR A 171 -14.41 12.13 5.20
N LYS A 172 -13.82 10.98 5.54
CA LYS A 172 -12.37 10.81 5.57
C LYS A 172 -12.01 9.53 4.84
N ALA A 173 -11.17 9.66 3.84
CA ALA A 173 -10.56 8.53 3.18
C ALA A 173 -9.58 7.83 4.14
N PHE A 174 -9.51 6.51 4.08
CA PHE A 174 -8.53 5.70 4.82
C PHE A 174 -7.91 4.66 3.90
N LEU A 175 -6.76 4.11 4.31
CA LEU A 175 -6.12 2.94 3.65
C LEU A 175 -6.00 1.74 4.59
N HIS A 176 -6.32 1.94 5.87
CA HIS A 176 -6.29 0.94 6.92
C HIS A 176 -7.32 1.33 7.99
N VAL A 177 -7.77 0.34 8.77
CA VAL A 177 -8.67 0.56 9.90
C VAL A 177 -8.02 -0.07 11.13
N HIS A 178 -7.88 0.71 12.20
CA HIS A 178 -7.50 0.20 13.51
C HIS A 178 -8.78 -0.17 14.26
N LEU A 179 -8.90 -1.43 14.68
CA LEU A 179 -10.05 -1.93 15.41
C LEU A 179 -9.62 -2.31 16.82
N ASP A 180 -10.30 -1.74 17.81
CA ASP A 180 -10.13 -2.16 19.19
C ASP A 180 -10.78 -3.52 19.39
N ILE A 181 -10.03 -4.48 19.91
CA ILE A 181 -10.55 -5.80 20.29
C ILE A 181 -10.92 -5.73 21.78
N LYS A 182 -12.18 -6.06 22.09
CA LYS A 182 -12.72 -6.13 23.45
C LYS A 182 -12.67 -7.56 24.00
#